data_AF-A0AA37TXY3-F1
#
_entry.id   AF-A0AA37TXY3-F1
#
_cell.length_a   1.000
_cell.length_b   1.000
_cell.length_c   1.000
_cell.angle_alpha   90.00
_cell.angle_beta   90.00
_cell.angle_gamma   90.00
#
_symmetry.space_group_name_H-M   'P 1'
#
loop_
_entity.id
_entity.type
_entity.pdbx_description
1 polymer ?
#
loop_
_entity_poly.entity_id
_entity_poly.type
_entity_poly.pdbx_seq_one_letter_code
_entity_poly.pdbx_strand_id
1 'polypeptide(L)'
;MKYVVVLTLLSSVSLVGCGDVPQAVVKPSQQTVQFPKATDIQYVYVNAGLAAMSYAPKNQSETVAQIEKWLATAKPVSVQLPPPPNPPIETNANTNPAVLELKLSSKRQIFISPTFYMSGHSQDLSKVYHFVDGVISYQVDNKTAYFKDPNLYNWLKNDQWQRQFNTKLAQ
;
A
#
# COMPACT_ATOMS: atom_id res chain seq x y z
N MET A 1 54.57 -31.93 7.03
CA MET A 1 53.61 -30.92 7.54
C MET A 1 53.79 -29.65 6.72
N LYS A 2 52.80 -29.26 5.93
CA LYS A 2 52.85 -28.04 5.09
C LYS A 2 51.91 -27.00 5.72
N TYR A 3 52.48 -25.89 6.16
CA TYR A 3 51.73 -24.73 6.60
C TYR A 3 51.27 -23.94 5.38
N VAL A 4 49.96 -23.66 5.29
CA VAL A 4 49.41 -22.70 4.33
C VAL A 4 49.10 -21.43 5.12
N VAL A 5 49.81 -20.36 4.78
CA VAL A 5 49.53 -19.00 5.27
C VAL A 5 48.42 -18.43 4.40
N VAL A 6 47.26 -18.12 5.01
CA VAL A 6 46.17 -17.42 4.33
C VAL A 6 46.34 -15.93 4.61
N LEU A 7 46.68 -15.17 3.56
CA LEU A 7 46.80 -13.72 3.57
C LEU A 7 45.40 -13.13 3.29
N THR A 8 44.69 -12.67 4.32
CA THR A 8 43.42 -11.93 4.14
C THR A 8 43.71 -10.48 3.80
N LEU A 9 43.53 -10.12 2.53
CA LEU A 9 43.48 -8.75 2.04
C LEU A 9 42.16 -8.09 2.47
N LEU A 10 42.25 -7.15 3.42
CA LEU A 10 41.20 -6.19 3.73
C LEU A 10 41.01 -5.25 2.53
N SER A 11 39.97 -5.50 1.73
CA SER A 11 39.57 -4.61 0.65
C SER A 11 38.64 -3.55 1.21
N SER A 12 39.18 -2.36 1.44
CA SER A 12 38.41 -1.17 1.78
C SER A 12 37.49 -0.80 0.60
N VAL A 13 36.18 -1.01 0.75
CA VAL A 13 35.22 -0.54 -0.26
C VAL A 13 34.95 0.94 0.00
N SER A 14 35.51 1.79 -0.85
CA SER A 14 35.15 3.20 -0.96
C SER A 14 33.77 3.30 -1.62
N LEU A 15 32.72 3.61 -0.85
CA LEU A 15 31.40 3.94 -1.39
C LEU A 15 31.37 5.41 -1.81
N VAL A 16 31.82 5.67 -3.03
CA VAL A 16 31.37 6.85 -3.80
C VAL A 16 30.37 6.31 -4.80
N GLY A 17 29.09 6.30 -4.44
CA GLY A 17 28.03 5.85 -5.32
C GLY A 17 26.90 6.87 -5.31
N CYS A 18 26.57 7.41 -6.49
CA CYS A 18 25.20 7.83 -6.78
C CYS A 18 24.32 6.59 -6.56
N GLY A 19 23.80 6.43 -5.34
CA GLY A 19 23.12 5.21 -4.93
C GLY A 19 21.71 5.18 -5.50
N ASP A 20 21.37 4.10 -6.20
CA ASP A 20 19.99 3.78 -6.57
C ASP A 20 19.08 3.92 -5.34
N VAL A 21 17.92 4.56 -5.56
CA VAL A 21 16.90 4.71 -4.52
C VAL A 21 16.51 3.32 -4.02
N PRO A 22 16.62 3.02 -2.70
CA PRO A 22 16.29 1.71 -2.17
C PRO A 22 14.89 1.27 -2.59
N GLN A 23 14.76 0.05 -3.11
CA GLN A 23 13.48 -0.47 -3.61
C GLN A 23 12.84 -1.42 -2.61
N ALA A 24 11.50 -1.46 -2.60
CA ALA A 24 10.75 -2.44 -1.84
C ALA A 24 11.01 -3.86 -2.37
N VAL A 25 11.16 -4.82 -1.46
CA VAL A 25 11.32 -6.24 -1.80
C VAL A 25 9.99 -6.96 -1.61
N VAL A 26 9.51 -7.63 -2.65
CA VAL A 26 8.25 -8.39 -2.64
C VAL A 26 8.54 -9.88 -2.83
N LYS A 27 8.05 -10.72 -1.94
CA LYS A 27 8.17 -12.18 -2.04
C LYS A 27 6.81 -12.85 -1.89
N PRO A 28 6.58 -14.03 -2.48
CA PRO A 28 5.40 -14.83 -2.16
C PRO A 28 5.28 -15.07 -0.66
N SER A 29 4.06 -15.07 -0.14
CA SER A 29 3.78 -15.36 1.26
C SER A 29 2.74 -16.47 1.36
N GLN A 30 2.76 -17.20 2.46
CA GLN A 30 1.75 -18.20 2.81
C GLN A 30 0.78 -17.68 3.88
N GLN A 31 0.78 -16.37 4.16
CA GLN A 31 -0.16 -15.79 5.12
C GLN A 31 -1.61 -16.03 4.67
N THR A 32 -2.43 -16.47 5.61
CA THR A 32 -3.86 -16.65 5.39
C THR A 32 -4.60 -15.52 6.09
N VAL A 33 -5.35 -14.74 5.32
CA VAL A 33 -6.27 -13.73 5.84
C VAL A 33 -7.66 -14.08 5.34
N GLN A 34 -8.62 -14.08 6.25
CA GLN A 34 -10.02 -14.23 5.88
C GLN A 34 -10.56 -12.87 5.43
N PHE A 35 -10.90 -12.77 4.15
CA PHE A 35 -11.60 -11.61 3.62
C PHE A 35 -13.08 -11.64 4.01
N PRO A 36 -13.70 -10.47 4.28
CA PRO A 36 -15.14 -10.40 4.50
C PRO A 36 -15.91 -10.81 3.24
N LYS A 37 -17.09 -11.40 3.43
CA LYS A 37 -18.05 -11.58 2.34
C LYS A 37 -18.79 -10.27 2.06
N ALA A 38 -19.39 -10.13 0.88
CA ALA A 38 -20.23 -8.96 0.57
C ALA A 38 -21.33 -8.74 1.64
N THR A 39 -21.89 -9.83 2.16
CA THR A 39 -22.92 -9.81 3.22
C THR A 39 -22.42 -9.23 4.54
N ASP A 40 -21.10 -9.27 4.79
CA ASP A 40 -20.50 -8.76 6.02
C ASP A 40 -20.19 -7.25 5.93
N ILE A 41 -20.16 -6.68 4.72
CA ILE A 41 -19.79 -5.28 4.48
C ILE A 41 -21.05 -4.41 4.50
N GLN A 42 -21.18 -3.56 5.53
CA GLN A 42 -22.30 -2.62 5.64
C GLN A 42 -22.07 -1.35 4.82
N TYR A 43 -20.87 -0.80 4.87
CA TYR A 43 -20.53 0.44 4.17
C TYR A 43 -19.17 0.36 3.51
N VAL A 44 -19.06 1.07 2.39
CA VAL A 44 -17.83 1.26 1.63
C VAL A 44 -17.62 2.75 1.44
N TYR A 45 -16.41 3.19 1.69
CA TYR A 45 -15.98 4.56 1.44
C TYR A 45 -14.62 4.56 0.76
N VAL A 46 -14.34 5.59 -0.03
CA VAL A 46 -12.97 5.94 -0.39
C VAL A 46 -12.63 7.23 0.34
N ASN A 47 -11.50 7.25 1.04
CA ASN A 47 -10.94 8.45 1.66
C ASN A 47 -9.78 8.93 0.80
N ALA A 48 -9.86 10.15 0.24
CA ALA A 48 -8.88 10.65 -0.70
C ALA A 48 -8.81 12.19 -0.73
N GLY A 49 -7.67 12.73 -1.16
CA GLY A 49 -7.46 14.15 -1.38
C GLY A 49 -7.26 14.97 -0.10
N LEU A 50 -7.34 16.30 -0.26
CA LEU A 50 -7.15 17.28 0.80
C LEU A 50 -8.11 17.01 1.97
N ALA A 51 -7.59 17.09 3.19
CA ALA A 51 -8.32 16.80 4.43
C ALA A 51 -8.96 15.40 4.53
N ALA A 52 -8.56 14.45 3.67
CA ALA A 52 -9.11 13.08 3.64
C ALA A 52 -10.64 13.04 3.49
N MET A 53 -11.16 13.78 2.49
CA MET A 53 -12.58 13.71 2.15
C MET A 53 -13.03 12.26 1.93
N SER A 54 -14.23 11.95 2.40
CA SER A 54 -14.84 10.63 2.27
C SER A 54 -15.87 10.61 1.15
N TYR A 55 -15.81 9.59 0.31
CA TYR A 55 -16.65 9.43 -0.87
C TYR A 55 -17.44 8.14 -0.72
N ALA A 56 -18.73 8.18 -1.04
CA ALA A 56 -19.61 7.02 -1.00
C ALA A 56 -19.91 6.51 -2.42
N PRO A 57 -20.04 5.20 -2.63
CA PRO A 57 -20.35 4.66 -3.95
C PRO A 57 -21.77 5.09 -4.40
N LYS A 58 -21.93 5.32 -5.70
CA LYS A 58 -23.24 5.52 -6.36
C LYS A 58 -24.12 4.26 -6.24
N ASN A 59 -23.49 3.09 -6.25
CA ASN A 59 -24.13 1.79 -6.05
C ASN A 59 -23.32 0.95 -5.05
N GLN A 60 -23.79 0.91 -3.80
CA GLN A 60 -23.14 0.21 -2.70
C GLN A 60 -23.00 -1.29 -2.97
N SER A 61 -24.06 -1.96 -3.42
CA SER A 61 -24.08 -3.41 -3.61
C SER A 61 -23.13 -3.86 -4.72
N GLU A 62 -23.14 -3.16 -5.85
CA GLU A 62 -22.25 -3.44 -6.98
C GLU A 62 -20.78 -3.21 -6.61
N THR A 63 -20.49 -2.12 -5.91
CA THR A 63 -19.13 -1.80 -5.45
C THR A 63 -18.61 -2.87 -4.49
N VAL A 64 -19.43 -3.29 -3.52
CA VAL A 64 -19.08 -4.35 -2.58
C VAL A 64 -18.81 -5.68 -3.29
N ALA A 65 -19.68 -6.08 -4.23
CA ALA A 65 -19.51 -7.31 -4.99
C ALA A 65 -18.22 -7.30 -5.84
N GLN A 66 -17.88 -6.14 -6.42
CA GLN A 66 -16.64 -5.95 -7.16
C GLN A 66 -15.40 -6.09 -6.26
N ILE A 67 -15.43 -5.48 -5.07
CA ILE A 67 -14.35 -5.60 -4.07
C ILE A 67 -14.18 -7.04 -3.60
N GLU A 68 -15.27 -7.74 -3.28
CA GLU A 68 -15.21 -9.15 -2.89
C GLU A 68 -14.56 -10.01 -3.99
N LYS A 69 -14.94 -9.80 -5.26
CA LYS A 69 -14.39 -10.52 -6.40
C LYS A 69 -12.88 -10.33 -6.53
N TRP A 70 -12.40 -9.10 -6.35
CA TRP A 70 -10.96 -8.79 -6.37
C TRP A 70 -10.23 -9.51 -5.24
N LEU A 71 -10.68 -9.31 -3.99
CA LEU A 71 -10.07 -9.93 -2.81
C LEU A 71 -10.07 -11.46 -2.87
N ALA A 72 -11.10 -12.09 -3.44
CA ALA A 72 -11.14 -13.54 -3.63
C ALA A 72 -10.00 -14.10 -4.50
N THR A 73 -9.38 -13.26 -5.32
CA THR A 73 -8.27 -13.64 -6.22
C THR A 73 -6.92 -13.07 -5.80
N ALA A 74 -6.89 -12.29 -4.72
CA ALA A 74 -5.72 -11.60 -4.24
C ALA A 74 -4.67 -12.60 -3.70
N LYS A 75 -3.42 -12.45 -4.14
CA LYS A 75 -2.33 -13.40 -3.80
C LYS A 75 -1.50 -12.87 -2.63
N PRO A 76 -1.38 -13.58 -1.51
CA PRO A 76 -0.58 -13.12 -0.38
C PRO A 76 0.89 -12.91 -0.75
N VAL A 77 1.45 -11.78 -0.35
CA VAL A 77 2.89 -11.46 -0.50
C VAL A 77 3.45 -10.91 0.81
N SER A 78 4.75 -11.06 1.02
CA SER A 78 5.48 -10.30 2.03
C SER A 78 6.15 -9.12 1.36
N VAL A 79 6.11 -7.97 2.02
CA VAL A 79 6.71 -6.72 1.53
C VAL A 79 7.68 -6.23 2.59
N GLN A 80 8.93 -6.04 2.19
CA GLN A 80 9.91 -5.31 2.98
C GLN A 80 10.08 -3.93 2.35
N LEU A 81 9.51 -2.93 3.00
CA LEU A 81 9.66 -1.54 2.58
C LEU A 81 11.05 -1.02 3.02
N PRO A 82 11.67 -0.13 2.25
CA PRO A 82 12.83 0.62 2.72
C PRO A 82 12.52 1.41 4.00
N PRO A 83 13.55 1.73 4.80
CA PRO A 83 13.36 2.63 5.92
C PRO A 83 12.90 4.01 5.42
N PRO A 84 12.08 4.73 6.19
CA PRO A 84 11.65 6.07 5.84
C PRO A 84 12.85 7.03 5.72
N PRO A 85 12.73 8.13 4.95
CA PRO A 85 13.79 9.12 4.83
C PRO A 85 14.18 9.71 6.19
N ASN A 86 15.47 9.99 6.37
CA ASN A 86 16.00 10.72 7.52
C ASN A 86 16.84 11.90 7.01
N PRO A 87 16.45 13.17 7.25
CA PRO A 87 15.27 13.59 8.01
C PRO A 87 13.94 13.22 7.30
N PRO A 88 12.81 13.13 8.04
CA PRO A 88 11.49 12.88 7.47
C PRO A 88 11.10 13.94 6.44
N ILE A 89 10.27 13.55 5.48
CA ILE A 89 9.68 14.49 4.51
C ILE A 89 8.41 15.06 5.14
N GLU A 90 8.41 16.37 5.38
CA GLU A 90 7.25 17.08 5.92
C GLU A 90 6.38 17.60 4.78
N THR A 91 5.07 17.35 4.85
CA THR A 91 4.09 17.87 3.89
C THR A 91 2.91 18.47 4.63
N ASN A 92 2.47 19.66 4.22
CA ASN A 92 1.31 20.35 4.81
C ASN A 92 -0.03 19.91 4.19
N ALA A 93 -0.04 18.79 3.46
CA ALA A 93 -1.22 18.28 2.76
C ALA A 93 -1.30 16.76 2.90
N ASN A 94 -2.52 16.21 2.83
CA ASN A 94 -2.68 14.77 2.70
C ASN A 94 -2.31 14.36 1.27
N THR A 95 -1.14 13.76 1.12
CA THR A 95 -0.55 13.34 -0.16
C THR A 95 -0.61 11.81 -0.34
N ASN A 96 -1.25 11.12 0.61
CA ASN A 96 -1.41 9.67 0.57
C ASN A 96 -2.39 9.25 -0.54
N PRO A 97 -2.29 8.00 -1.00
CA PRO A 97 -3.14 7.52 -2.07
C PRO A 97 -4.57 7.32 -1.53
N ALA A 98 -5.51 7.12 -2.44
CA ALA A 98 -6.87 6.75 -2.06
C ALA A 98 -6.88 5.50 -1.15
N VAL A 99 -7.61 5.60 -0.04
CA VAL A 99 -7.81 4.50 0.91
C VAL A 99 -9.27 4.05 0.82
N LEU A 100 -9.49 2.80 0.43
CA LEU A 100 -10.77 2.13 0.53
C LEU A 100 -11.01 1.70 1.98
N GLU A 101 -12.12 2.15 2.56
CA GLU A 101 -12.56 1.77 3.89
C GLU A 101 -13.80 0.88 3.79
N LEU A 102 -13.75 -0.31 4.41
CA LEU A 102 -14.89 -1.19 4.57
C LEU A 102 -15.33 -1.18 6.03
N LYS A 103 -16.58 -0.81 6.31
CA LYS A 103 -17.19 -0.97 7.63
C LYS A 103 -18.01 -2.24 7.65
N LEU A 104 -17.62 -3.19 8.50
CA LEU A 104 -18.29 -4.47 8.62
C LEU A 104 -19.49 -4.41 9.56
N SER A 105 -20.38 -5.39 9.46
CA SER A 105 -21.52 -5.60 10.37
C SER A 105 -21.09 -5.79 11.83
N SER A 106 -19.89 -6.33 12.05
CA SER A 106 -19.23 -6.43 13.34
C SER A 106 -18.70 -5.09 13.90
N LYS A 107 -18.89 -3.98 13.17
CA LYS A 107 -18.30 -2.65 13.43
C LYS A 107 -16.78 -2.59 13.26
N ARG A 108 -16.13 -3.69 12.86
CA ARG A 108 -14.71 -3.68 12.48
C ARG A 108 -14.52 -2.89 11.19
N GLN A 109 -13.37 -2.23 11.08
CA GLN A 109 -12.97 -1.48 9.89
C GLN A 109 -11.80 -2.19 9.21
N ILE A 110 -11.85 -2.20 7.88
CA ILE A 110 -10.76 -2.65 7.03
C ILE A 110 -10.34 -1.47 6.17
N PHE A 111 -9.03 -1.21 6.10
CA PHE A 111 -8.47 -0.19 5.23
C PHE A 111 -7.63 -0.86 4.15
N ILE A 112 -7.86 -0.47 2.89
CA ILE A 112 -7.17 -1.01 1.73
C ILE A 112 -6.61 0.14 0.91
N SER A 113 -5.32 0.11 0.61
CA SER A 113 -4.66 1.13 -0.20
C SER A 113 -3.60 0.51 -1.11
N PRO A 114 -3.22 1.18 -2.21
CA PRO A 114 -2.00 0.84 -2.92
C PRO A 114 -0.82 0.88 -1.95
N THR A 115 0.00 -0.18 -1.92
CA THR A 115 1.19 -0.17 -1.08
C THR A 115 2.20 0.83 -1.63
N PHE A 116 2.67 1.73 -0.78
CA PHE A 116 3.64 2.75 -1.13
C PHE A 116 4.65 2.95 -0.01
N TYR A 117 5.75 3.61 -0.33
CA TYR A 117 6.73 4.11 0.62
C TYR A 117 7.30 5.44 0.12
N MET A 118 7.92 6.18 1.03
CA MET A 118 8.68 7.37 0.67
C MET A 118 10.17 7.07 0.79
N SER A 119 10.98 7.55 -0.16
CA SER A 119 12.44 7.42 -0.11
C SER A 119 13.14 8.56 -0.84
N GLY A 120 14.39 8.84 -0.45
CA GLY A 120 15.17 9.97 -0.96
C GLY A 120 14.72 11.32 -0.39
N HIS A 121 15.23 12.40 -0.97
CA HIS A 121 14.91 13.77 -0.60
C HIS A 121 14.70 14.62 -1.85
N SER A 122 13.51 15.19 -2.00
CA SER A 122 13.17 16.13 -3.07
C SER A 122 12.03 17.05 -2.63
N GLN A 123 11.99 18.26 -3.18
CA GLN A 123 10.81 19.13 -3.05
C GLN A 123 9.63 18.66 -3.91
N ASP A 124 9.91 17.86 -4.94
CA ASP A 124 8.89 17.26 -5.78
C ASP A 124 8.44 15.92 -5.18
N LEU A 125 7.24 15.90 -4.60
CA LEU A 125 6.69 14.73 -3.94
C LEU A 125 6.58 13.51 -4.87
N SER A 126 6.39 13.71 -6.17
CA SER A 126 6.31 12.61 -7.12
C SER A 126 7.63 11.82 -7.25
N LYS A 127 8.76 12.44 -6.90
CA LYS A 127 10.10 11.83 -6.97
C LYS A 127 10.48 11.04 -5.73
N VAL A 128 9.78 11.26 -4.63
CA VAL A 128 10.01 10.58 -3.35
C VAL A 128 8.92 9.57 -3.03
N TYR A 129 7.82 9.57 -3.78
CA TYR A 129 6.68 8.68 -3.59
C TYR A 129 6.80 7.46 -4.50
N HIS A 130 6.93 6.28 -3.90
CA HIS A 130 7.15 5.05 -4.65
C HIS A 130 6.05 4.03 -4.35
N PHE A 131 5.36 3.58 -5.39
CA PHE A 131 4.37 2.51 -5.30
C PHE A 131 5.04 1.15 -5.47
N VAL A 132 4.57 0.16 -4.72
CA VAL A 132 4.92 -1.24 -4.90
C VAL A 132 3.96 -1.83 -5.94
N ASP A 133 4.46 -2.10 -7.13
CA ASP A 133 3.61 -2.36 -8.30
C ASP A 133 2.66 -3.56 -8.11
N GLY A 134 1.37 -3.30 -8.34
CA GLY A 134 0.29 -4.29 -8.24
C GLY A 134 0.02 -4.82 -6.82
N VAL A 135 0.59 -4.21 -5.77
CA VAL A 135 0.44 -4.64 -4.38
C VAL A 135 -0.47 -3.68 -3.62
N ILE A 136 -1.42 -4.26 -2.87
CA ILE A 136 -2.28 -3.54 -1.93
C ILE A 136 -1.91 -3.90 -0.49
N SER A 137 -1.98 -2.89 0.38
CA SER A 137 -1.95 -3.04 1.83
C SER A 137 -3.37 -3.29 2.32
N TYR A 138 -3.56 -4.29 3.16
CA TYR A 138 -4.84 -4.67 3.76
C TYR A 138 -4.70 -4.62 5.28
N GLN A 139 -5.32 -3.63 5.91
CA GLN A 139 -5.17 -3.35 7.34
C GLN A 139 -6.46 -3.64 8.10
N VAL A 140 -6.34 -4.44 9.17
CA VAL A 140 -7.43 -4.77 10.11
C VAL A 140 -6.86 -4.82 11.51
N ASP A 141 -7.52 -4.16 12.49
CA ASP A 141 -7.12 -4.16 13.90
C ASP A 141 -5.61 -3.90 14.13
N ASN A 142 -5.07 -2.88 13.45
CA ASN A 142 -3.65 -2.49 13.46
C ASN A 142 -2.65 -3.50 12.87
N LYS A 143 -3.12 -4.56 12.21
CA LYS A 143 -2.27 -5.50 11.47
C LYS A 143 -2.39 -5.22 9.98
N THR A 144 -1.25 -5.10 9.31
CA THR A 144 -1.18 -4.95 7.85
C THR A 144 -0.70 -6.24 7.22
N ALA A 145 -1.51 -6.77 6.30
CA ALA A 145 -1.13 -7.83 5.37
C ALA A 145 -1.00 -7.23 3.95
N TYR A 146 -0.31 -7.94 3.06
CA TYR A 146 -0.06 -7.45 1.70
C TYR A 146 -0.50 -8.50 0.68
N PHE A 147 -1.10 -8.03 -0.41
CA PHE A 147 -1.59 -8.89 -1.46
C PHE A 147 -1.27 -8.32 -2.84
N LYS A 148 -0.91 -9.19 -3.80
CA LYS A 148 -0.95 -8.85 -5.21
C LYS A 148 -2.38 -8.90 -5.70
N ASP A 149 -2.88 -7.75 -6.11
CA ASP A 149 -4.18 -7.57 -6.78
C ASP A 149 -4.07 -6.36 -7.73
N PRO A 150 -3.67 -6.59 -9.00
CA PRO A 150 -3.47 -5.52 -9.96
C PRO A 150 -4.74 -4.71 -10.26
N ASN A 151 -5.92 -5.31 -10.13
CA ASN A 151 -7.17 -4.64 -10.44
C ASN A 151 -7.53 -3.65 -9.35
N LEU A 152 -7.56 -4.10 -8.09
CA LEU A 152 -7.84 -3.22 -6.96
C LEU A 152 -6.75 -2.16 -6.78
N TYR A 153 -5.48 -2.53 -7.00
CA TYR A 153 -4.36 -1.59 -7.02
C TYR A 153 -4.56 -0.48 -8.04
N ASN A 154 -4.81 -0.83 -9.32
CA ASN A 154 -4.96 0.18 -10.37
C ASN A 154 -6.22 1.02 -10.18
N TRP A 155 -7.29 0.41 -9.67
CA TRP A 155 -8.54 1.10 -9.40
C TRP A 155 -8.38 2.21 -8.36
N LEU A 156 -7.63 1.94 -7.28
CA LEU A 156 -7.29 2.92 -6.25
C LEU A 156 -6.21 3.91 -6.70
N LYS A 157 -5.09 3.43 -7.24
CA LYS A 157 -3.92 4.26 -7.58
C LYS A 157 -4.20 5.27 -8.68
N ASN A 158 -5.01 4.89 -9.68
CA ASN A 158 -5.25 5.71 -10.86
C ASN A 158 -6.62 6.41 -10.83
N ASP A 159 -7.20 6.57 -9.64
CA ASP A 159 -8.47 7.28 -9.41
C ASP A 159 -9.67 6.78 -10.21
N GLN A 160 -9.65 5.51 -10.64
CA GLN A 160 -10.75 4.94 -11.43
C GLN A 160 -12.05 4.83 -10.60
N TRP A 161 -11.90 4.75 -9.28
CA TRP A 161 -13.00 4.77 -8.32
C TRP A 161 -13.87 6.03 -8.41
N GLN A 162 -13.31 7.19 -8.80
CA GLN A 162 -14.05 8.46 -8.83
C GLN A 162 -15.29 8.41 -9.73
N ARG A 163 -15.26 7.60 -10.79
CA ARG A 163 -16.41 7.44 -11.70
C ARG A 163 -17.60 6.75 -11.03
N GLN A 164 -17.33 5.89 -10.05
CA GLN A 164 -18.33 5.07 -9.34
C GLN A 164 -18.80 5.71 -8.04
N PHE A 165 -18.19 6.83 -7.60
CA PHE A 165 -18.43 7.42 -6.29
C PHE A 165 -19.01 8.84 -6.40
N ASN A 166 -19.78 9.24 -5.39
CA ASN A 166 -20.24 10.60 -5.19
C ASN A 166 -19.37 11.26 -4.11
N THR A 167 -19.14 12.57 -4.24
CA THR A 167 -18.63 13.40 -3.15
C THR A 167 -19.63 13.37 -2.00
N LYS A 168 -19.21 12.87 -0.84
CA LYS A 168 -19.93 13.13 0.40
C LYS A 168 -19.24 14.34 1.04
N LEU A 169 -19.91 15.50 1.05
CA LEU A 169 -19.46 16.58 1.95
C LEU A 169 -19.53 16.00 3.37
N ALA A 170 -18.41 16.07 4.09
CA ALA A 170 -18.33 15.60 5.47
C ALA A 170 -19.51 16.16 6.27
N GLN A 171 -20.24 15.28 6.96
CA GLN A 171 -21.24 15.65 7.97
C GLN A 171 -20.52 16.04 9.25
#